data_AF-A0A507CCA4-F1
#
_entry.id   AF-A0A507CCA4-F1
#
_cell.length_a   1.000
_cell.length_b   1.000
_cell.length_c   1.000
_cell.angle_alpha   90.00
_cell.angle_beta   90.00
_cell.angle_gamma   90.00
#
_symmetry.space_group_name_H-M   'P 1'
#
loop_
_entity.id
_entity.type
_entity.pdbx_description
1 polymer ?
#
loop_
_entity_poly.entity_id
_entity_poly.type
_entity_poly.pdbx_seq_one_letter_code
_entity_poly.pdbx_strand_id
1 'polypeptide(L)'
;MEANEISEKEGRKTISPEHIIAALKSLGFEDYIDEIQQVYNETQKSIRQERERRNSKLEHSGVTMEELKRKQEELFASARSQMQGPPSSGAAPGGSSGGGASLPVVPLSTAALPTAPLPAIHLPATLPPPPIAHLPQ
;
A
#
# COMPACT_ATOMS: atom_id res chain seq x y z
N MET A 1 -26.43 -22.59 -9.35
CA MET A 1 -25.51 -21.44 -9.21
C MET A 1 -24.30 -21.78 -10.06
N GLU A 2 -24.40 -21.65 -11.39
CA GLU A 2 -23.51 -22.45 -12.27
C GLU A 2 -22.03 -22.07 -12.23
N ALA A 3 -21.70 -20.78 -12.16
CA ALA A 3 -20.30 -20.36 -12.09
C ALA A 3 -19.60 -20.82 -10.80
N ASN A 4 -20.34 -20.95 -9.68
CA ASN A 4 -19.80 -21.46 -8.41
C ASN A 4 -19.49 -22.95 -8.54
N GLU A 5 -20.43 -23.72 -9.09
CA GLU A 5 -20.28 -25.16 -9.29
C GLU A 5 -19.09 -25.47 -10.22
N ILE A 6 -18.88 -24.66 -11.26
CA ILE A 6 -17.72 -24.77 -12.15
C ILE A 6 -16.41 -24.43 -11.41
N SER A 7 -16.39 -23.36 -10.61
CA SER A 7 -15.22 -22.99 -9.80
C SER A 7 -14.83 -24.07 -8.79
N GLU A 8 -15.82 -24.68 -8.14
CA GLU A 8 -15.62 -25.77 -7.18
C GLU A 8 -15.11 -27.05 -7.87
N LYS A 9 -15.64 -27.38 -9.06
CA LYS A 9 -15.15 -28.50 -9.89
C LYS A 9 -13.69 -28.30 -10.33
N GLU A 10 -13.28 -27.07 -10.60
CA GLU A 10 -11.88 -26.72 -10.91
C GLU A 10 -10.98 -26.60 -9.66
N GLY A 11 -11.53 -26.79 -8.44
CA GLY A 11 -10.78 -26.70 -7.19
C GLY A 11 -10.37 -25.27 -6.82
N ARG A 12 -11.04 -24.25 -7.37
CA ARG A 12 -10.73 -22.84 -7.14
C ARG A 12 -11.70 -22.21 -6.15
N LYS A 13 -11.14 -21.57 -5.11
CA LYS A 13 -11.89 -20.82 -4.08
C LYS A 13 -12.37 -19.44 -4.55
N THR A 14 -11.80 -18.94 -5.65
CA THR A 14 -12.12 -17.63 -6.21
C THR A 14 -12.70 -17.84 -7.60
N ILE A 15 -13.87 -17.26 -7.83
CA ILE A 15 -14.55 -17.32 -9.12
C ILE A 15 -13.80 -16.41 -10.08
N SER A 16 -13.34 -16.98 -11.18
CA SER A 16 -12.68 -16.26 -12.26
C SER A 16 -13.69 -15.85 -13.33
N PRO A 17 -13.37 -14.85 -14.17
CA PRO A 17 -14.21 -14.48 -15.33
C PRO A 17 -14.43 -15.65 -16.30
N GLU A 18 -13.49 -16.60 -16.38
CA GLU A 18 -13.61 -17.81 -17.20
C GLU A 18 -14.72 -18.73 -16.70
N HIS A 19 -14.91 -18.86 -15.39
CA HIS A 19 -15.99 -19.67 -14.81
C HIS A 19 -17.37 -19.07 -15.15
N ILE A 20 -17.46 -17.75 -15.30
CA ILE A 20 -18.69 -17.06 -15.71
C ILE A 20 -18.99 -17.33 -17.18
N ILE A 21 -17.98 -17.25 -18.06
CA ILE A 21 -18.12 -17.55 -19.49
C ILE A 21 -18.57 -19.01 -19.69
N ALA A 22 -17.98 -19.95 -18.94
CA ALA A 22 -18.37 -21.35 -18.99
C ALA A 22 -19.82 -21.57 -18.51
N ALA A 23 -20.23 -20.90 -17.43
CA ALA A 23 -21.60 -20.96 -16.94
C ALA A 23 -22.61 -20.43 -17.96
N LEU A 24 -22.30 -19.33 -18.65
CA LEU A 24 -23.18 -18.75 -19.67
C LEU A 24 -23.37 -19.68 -20.87
N LYS A 25 -22.33 -20.42 -21.28
CA LYS A 25 -22.45 -21.48 -22.30
C LYS A 25 -23.40 -22.59 -21.84
N SER A 26 -23.20 -23.11 -20.63
CA SER A 26 -24.01 -24.21 -20.09
C SER A 26 -25.48 -23.83 -19.93
N LEU A 27 -25.77 -22.54 -19.68
CA LEU A 27 -27.13 -22.02 -19.55
C LEU A 27 -27.78 -21.67 -20.90
N GLY A 28 -27.06 -21.76 -22.02
CA GLY A 28 -27.56 -21.47 -23.36
C GLY A 28 -27.57 -19.97 -23.72
N PHE A 29 -26.81 -19.14 -23.01
CA PHE A 29 -26.68 -17.70 -23.23
C PHE A 29 -25.47 -17.37 -24.11
N GLU A 30 -25.28 -18.11 -25.21
CA GLU A 30 -24.08 -18.00 -26.04
C GLU A 30 -23.96 -16.66 -26.77
N ASP A 31 -25.10 -16.04 -27.10
CA ASP A 31 -25.15 -14.74 -27.79
C ASP A 31 -24.45 -13.61 -27.03
N TYR A 32 -24.32 -13.71 -25.70
CA TYR A 32 -23.66 -12.70 -24.87
C TYR A 32 -22.15 -12.91 -24.72
N ILE A 33 -21.64 -14.08 -25.12
CA ILE A 33 -20.26 -14.47 -24.83
C ILE A 33 -19.27 -13.59 -25.58
N ASP A 34 -19.55 -13.26 -26.83
CA ASP A 34 -18.64 -12.47 -27.67
C ASP A 34 -18.44 -11.07 -27.08
N GLU A 35 -19.53 -10.41 -26.67
CA GLU A 35 -19.48 -9.10 -26.02
C GLU A 35 -18.72 -9.15 -24.69
N ILE A 36 -18.99 -10.18 -23.88
CA ILE A 36 -18.31 -10.38 -22.58
C ILE A 36 -16.81 -10.65 -22.80
N GLN A 37 -16.44 -11.44 -23.79
CA GLN A 37 -15.03 -11.70 -24.13
C GLN A 37 -14.33 -10.43 -24.60
N GLN A 38 -15.00 -9.58 -25.37
CA GLN A 38 -14.46 -8.28 -25.78
C GLN A 38 -14.17 -7.40 -24.56
N VAL A 39 -15.14 -7.25 -23.65
CA VAL A 39 -15.00 -6.46 -22.42
C VAL A 39 -13.93 -7.05 -21.50
N TYR A 40 -13.86 -8.38 -21.39
CA TYR A 40 -12.83 -9.08 -20.61
C TYR A 40 -11.43 -8.76 -21.15
N ASN A 41 -11.23 -8.85 -22.46
CA ASN A 41 -9.96 -8.55 -23.10
C ASN A 41 -9.54 -7.08 -22.91
N GLU A 42 -10.49 -6.15 -23.02
CA GLU A 42 -10.24 -4.73 -22.76
C GLU A 42 -9.87 -4.48 -21.29
N THR A 43 -10.58 -5.10 -20.36
CA THR A 43 -10.31 -5.00 -18.92
C THR A 43 -8.94 -5.58 -18.57
N GLN A 44 -8.56 -6.72 -19.15
CA GLN A 44 -7.21 -7.29 -18.96
C GLN A 44 -6.12 -6.35 -19.48
N LYS A 45 -6.34 -5.72 -20.65
CA LYS A 45 -5.41 -4.73 -21.22
C LYS A 45 -5.27 -3.50 -20.31
N SER A 46 -6.38 -2.97 -19.79
CA SER A 46 -6.36 -1.80 -18.91
C SER A 46 -5.64 -2.09 -17.59
N ILE A 47 -5.91 -3.24 -16.96
CA ILE A 47 -5.22 -3.69 -15.74
C ILE A 47 -3.72 -3.87 -16.00
N ARG A 48 -3.35 -4.50 -17.12
CA ARG A 48 -1.94 -4.68 -17.51
C ARG A 48 -1.26 -3.32 -17.68
N GLN A 49 -1.87 -2.40 -18.42
CA GLN A 49 -1.34 -1.06 -18.65
C GLN A 49 -1.22 -0.26 -17.35
N GLU A 50 -2.20 -0.36 -16.44
CA GLU A 50 -2.13 0.30 -15.13
C GLU A 50 -1.00 -0.27 -14.28
N ARG A 51 -0.84 -1.59 -14.25
CA ARG A 51 0.27 -2.25 -13.55
C ARG A 51 1.62 -1.83 -14.11
N GLU A 52 1.74 -1.77 -15.43
CA GLU A 52 2.95 -1.26 -16.10
C GLU A 52 3.21 0.19 -15.71
N ARG A 53 2.22 1.09 -15.81
CA ARG A 53 2.36 2.49 -15.38
C ARG A 53 2.79 2.62 -13.92
N ARG A 54 2.23 1.79 -13.02
CA ARG A 54 2.62 1.79 -11.61
C ARG A 54 4.07 1.33 -11.42
N ASN A 55 4.48 0.28 -12.12
CA ASN A 55 5.85 -0.24 -12.06
C ASN A 55 6.86 0.74 -12.69
N SER A 56 6.51 1.36 -13.82
CA SER A 56 7.39 2.29 -14.54
C SER A 56 7.72 3.54 -13.71
N LYS A 57 6.85 4.00 -12.81
CA LYS A 57 7.15 5.14 -11.92
C LYS A 57 8.35 4.89 -11.01
N LEU A 58 8.53 3.65 -10.56
CA LEU A 58 9.67 3.28 -9.72
C LEU A 58 10.95 3.16 -10.55
N GLU A 59 10.87 2.50 -11.71
CA GLU A 59 12.00 2.25 -12.61
C GLU A 59 12.48 3.51 -13.36
N HIS A 60 11.57 4.39 -13.77
CA HIS A 60 11.90 5.65 -14.47
C HIS A 60 12.20 6.82 -13.53
N SER A 61 12.22 6.60 -12.21
CA SER A 61 12.53 7.68 -11.27
C SER A 61 13.96 8.21 -11.43
N GLY A 62 14.86 7.45 -12.07
CA GLY A 62 16.25 7.86 -12.34
C GLY A 62 17.12 8.01 -11.09
N VAL A 63 16.52 7.83 -9.90
CA VAL A 63 17.18 7.85 -8.60
C VAL A 63 17.58 6.43 -8.27
N THR A 64 18.87 6.21 -8.03
CA THR A 64 19.35 4.89 -7.63
C THR A 64 18.80 4.51 -6.24
N MET A 65 18.75 3.22 -5.94
CA MET A 65 18.30 2.74 -4.62
C MET A 65 19.06 3.40 -3.45
N GLU A 66 20.35 3.68 -3.64
CA GLU A 66 21.20 4.32 -2.63
C GLU A 66 20.82 5.78 -2.39
N GLU A 67 20.62 6.56 -3.46
CA GLU A 67 20.18 7.96 -3.35
C GLU A 67 18.79 8.09 -2.74
N LEU A 68 17.89 7.15 -3.07
CA LEU A 68 16.55 7.13 -2.50
C LEU A 68 16.58 6.87 -0.99
N LYS A 69 17.45 5.94 -0.55
CA LYS A 69 17.67 5.65 0.87
C LYS A 69 18.23 6.85 1.60
N ARG A 70 19.22 7.55 1.02
CA ARG A 70 19.77 8.78 1.60
C ARG A 70 18.70 9.85 1.81
N LYS A 71 17.84 10.08 0.81
CA LYS A 71 16.71 11.02 0.91
C LYS A 71 15.74 10.62 2.02
N GLN A 72 15.42 9.33 2.16
CA GLN A 72 14.56 8.84 3.22
C GLN A 72 15.17 9.06 4.62
N GLU A 73 16.47 8.78 4.79
CA GLU A 73 17.19 8.98 6.05
C GLU A 73 17.26 10.46 6.45
N GLU A 74 17.52 11.36 5.50
CA GLU A 74 17.53 12.81 5.71
C GLU A 74 16.16 13.34 6.18
N LEU A 75 15.08 12.89 5.53
CA LEU A 75 13.71 13.23 5.94
C LEU A 75 13.41 12.77 7.37
N PHE A 76 13.82 11.56 7.76
CA PHE A 76 13.65 11.07 9.12
C PHE A 76 14.53 11.79 10.15
N ALA A 77 15.75 12.18 9.77
CA ALA A 77 16.61 13.00 10.63
C ALA A 77 15.99 14.38 10.88
N SER A 78 15.53 15.06 9.82
CA SER A 78 14.84 16.36 9.93
C SER A 78 13.59 16.28 10.80
N ALA A 79 12.75 15.26 10.63
CA ALA A 79 11.57 15.05 11.46
C ALA A 79 11.93 14.84 12.95
N ARG A 80 12.99 14.06 13.24
CA ARG A 80 13.48 13.85 14.61
C ARG A 80 14.02 15.13 15.23
N SER A 81 14.78 15.92 14.48
CA SER A 81 15.33 17.20 14.93
C SER A 81 14.24 18.23 15.20
N GLN A 82 13.16 18.26 14.42
CA GLN A 82 12.02 19.14 14.69
C GLN A 82 11.25 18.70 15.95
N MET A 83 11.18 17.40 16.23
CA MET A 83 10.57 16.87 17.45
C MET A 83 11.45 17.04 18.71
N GLN A 84 12.77 17.11 18.54
CA GLN A 84 13.75 17.32 19.63
C GLN A 84 14.25 18.77 19.75
N GLY A 85 13.83 19.68 18.86
CA GLY A 85 14.04 21.11 19.02
C GLY A 85 13.33 21.60 20.29
N PRO A 86 13.91 22.57 21.03
CA PRO A 86 13.34 23.02 22.29
C PRO A 86 11.89 23.45 22.09
N PRO A 87 10.97 23.22 23.06
CA PRO A 87 9.60 23.68 22.96
C PRO A 87 9.59 25.22 22.89
N SER A 88 9.68 25.78 21.68
CA SER A 88 9.66 27.23 21.47
C SER A 88 8.21 27.69 21.49
N SER A 89 7.76 27.96 22.71
CA SER A 89 6.99 29.14 23.13
C SER A 89 6.04 29.73 22.09
N GLY A 90 4.75 29.39 22.23
CA GLY A 90 3.64 30.08 21.61
C GLY A 90 2.31 29.78 22.32
N ALA A 91 1.78 30.81 22.98
CA ALA A 91 0.43 30.98 23.56
C ALA A 91 0.24 30.65 25.06
N ALA A 92 -0.26 31.68 25.77
CA ALA A 92 -0.53 31.79 27.20
C ALA A 92 -1.96 31.29 27.58
N PRO A 93 -2.48 31.53 28.79
CA PRO A 93 -2.75 30.51 29.81
C PRO A 93 -4.24 30.14 29.97
N GLY A 94 -4.52 28.88 30.26
CA GLY A 94 -5.83 28.47 30.79
C GLY A 94 -6.10 26.97 30.77
N GLY A 95 -6.24 26.36 31.95
CA GLY A 95 -7.12 25.20 32.15
C GLY A 95 -6.49 23.80 32.21
N SER A 96 -6.18 23.38 33.44
CA SER A 96 -6.44 22.05 34.05
C SER A 96 -6.23 20.73 33.26
N SER A 97 -5.30 19.94 33.79
CA SER A 97 -5.40 18.49 34.10
C SER A 97 -5.72 17.46 33.01
N GLY A 98 -4.84 16.47 32.84
CA GLY A 98 -5.18 15.12 32.38
C GLY A 98 -4.32 14.63 31.23
N GLY A 99 -3.65 13.48 31.44
CA GLY A 99 -2.64 12.95 30.54
C GLY A 99 -3.15 12.43 29.20
N GLY A 100 -2.19 12.28 28.28
CA GLY A 100 -2.36 11.73 26.94
C GLY A 100 -1.45 12.48 25.98
N ALA A 101 -0.39 11.84 25.50
CA ALA A 101 0.52 12.42 24.52
C ALA A 101 -0.26 12.81 23.26
N SER A 102 -0.55 14.11 23.11
CA SER A 102 -1.22 14.66 21.95
C SER A 102 -0.20 14.77 20.82
N LEU A 103 -0.36 13.90 19.82
CA LEU A 103 0.34 14.02 18.55
C LEU A 103 -0.12 15.31 17.86
N PRO A 104 0.77 16.08 17.22
CA PRO A 104 0.32 17.18 16.38
C PRO A 104 -0.49 16.61 15.22
N VAL A 105 -1.80 16.91 15.20
CA VAL A 105 -2.65 16.68 14.04
C VAL A 105 -2.19 17.64 12.95
N VAL A 106 -1.36 17.14 12.05
CA VAL A 106 -1.08 17.83 10.78
C VAL A 106 -2.43 17.98 10.08
N PRO A 107 -2.82 19.18 9.59
CA PRO A 107 -4.00 19.29 8.76
C PRO A 107 -3.76 18.40 7.53
N LEU A 108 -4.51 17.30 7.48
CA LEU A 108 -4.59 16.41 6.33
C LEU A 108 -5.17 17.25 5.19
N SER A 109 -4.29 17.83 4.38
CA SER A 109 -4.68 18.45 3.12
C SER A 109 -5.51 17.42 2.37
N THR A 110 -6.80 17.72 2.18
CA THR A 110 -7.83 16.80 1.68
C THR A 110 -7.69 16.57 0.16
N ALA A 111 -6.50 16.74 -0.39
CA ALA A 111 -6.20 16.36 -1.76
C ALA A 111 -6.05 14.83 -1.82
N ALA A 112 -7.20 14.18 -1.95
CA ALA A 112 -7.43 12.79 -2.36
C ALA A 112 -6.16 11.93 -2.48
N LEU A 113 -5.77 11.26 -1.39
CA LEU A 113 -4.86 10.12 -1.47
C LEU A 113 -5.53 9.06 -2.37
N PRO A 114 -4.85 8.54 -3.41
CA PRO A 114 -5.28 7.29 -4.01
C PRO A 114 -5.17 6.20 -2.94
N THR A 115 -6.31 5.64 -2.53
CA THR A 115 -6.43 4.50 -1.62
C THR A 115 -5.85 3.24 -2.27
N ALA A 116 -4.54 3.17 -2.45
CA ALA A 116 -3.86 1.95 -2.80
C ALA A 116 -3.56 1.16 -1.51
N PRO A 117 -3.85 -0.15 -1.43
CA PRO A 117 -3.48 -0.95 -0.28
C PRO A 117 -1.95 -0.92 -0.13
N LEU A 118 -1.48 -0.48 1.03
CA LEU A 118 -0.06 -0.47 1.37
C LEU A 118 0.48 -1.91 1.28
N PRO A 119 1.56 -2.17 0.54
CA PRO A 119 2.23 -3.47 0.62
C PRO A 119 2.78 -3.64 2.03
N ALA A 120 2.54 -4.81 2.64
CA ALA A 120 3.09 -5.14 3.94
C ALA A 120 4.63 -5.15 3.86
N ILE A 121 5.26 -4.05 4.27
CA ILE A 121 6.69 -3.99 4.48
C ILE A 121 6.96 -4.85 5.72
N HIS A 122 7.51 -6.04 5.50
CA HIS A 122 8.07 -6.85 6.57
C HIS A 122 9.25 -6.08 7.19
N LEU A 123 9.03 -5.46 8.34
CA LEU A 123 10.12 -5.00 9.19
C LEU A 123 10.88 -6.26 9.65
N PRO A 124 12.18 -6.44 9.32
CA PRO A 124 12.98 -7.39 10.06
C PRO A 124 13.07 -6.88 11.50
N ALA A 125 12.60 -7.71 12.43
CA ALA A 125 12.68 -7.45 13.85
C ALA A 125 14.11 -7.17 14.29
N THR A 126 14.25 -6.13 15.12
CA THR A 126 15.33 -5.90 16.10
C THR A 126 16.78 -6.03 15.61
N LEU A 127 17.43 -4.88 15.44
CA LEU A 127 18.89 -4.78 15.50
C LEU A 127 19.36 -5.35 16.86
N PRO A 128 20.34 -6.27 16.93
CA PRO A 128 20.85 -6.75 18.21
C PRO A 128 21.55 -5.61 18.98
N PRO A 129 21.44 -5.55 20.32
CA PRO A 129 22.10 -4.53 21.12
C PRO A 129 23.64 -4.67 21.05
N PRO A 130 24.40 -3.57 21.15
CA PRO A 130 25.85 -3.60 21.08
C PRO A 130 26.45 -4.36 22.28
N PRO A 131 27.59 -5.04 22.13
CA PRO A 131 28.25 -5.74 23.22
C PRO A 131 28.74 -4.75 24.29
N ILE A 132 28.43 -5.03 25.55
CA ILE A 132 28.90 -4.25 26.70
C ILE A 132 30.41 -4.49 26.82
N ALA A 133 31.20 -3.46 26.52
CA ALA A 133 32.63 -3.47 26.80
C ALA A 133 32.85 -3.52 28.32
N HIS A 134 33.39 -4.63 28.81
CA HIS A 134 33.80 -4.79 30.20
C HIS A 134 35.00 -3.88 30.45
N LEU A 135 34.84 -2.85 31.28
CA LEU A 135 35.96 -2.09 31.83
C LEU A 135 36.77 -3.02 32.77
N PRO A 136 38.11 -3.11 32.66
CA PRO A 136 38.92 -3.69 33.72
C PRO A 136 39.04 -2.69 34.87
N GLN A 137 38.98 -3.20 36.11
CA GLN A 137 39.40 -2.47 37.31
C GLN A 137 40.92 -2.47 37.42
#